data_AF-A0A533VUP5-F1
#
_entry.id   AF-A0A533VUP5-F1
#
_cell.length_a   1.000
_cell.length_b   1.000
_cell.length_c   1.000
_cell.angle_alpha   90.00
_cell.angle_beta   90.00
_cell.angle_gamma   90.00
#
_symmetry.space_group_name_H-M   'P 1'
#
loop_
_entity.id
_entity.type
_entity.pdbx_description
1 polymer ?
#
loop_
_entity_poly.entity_id
_entity_poly.type
_entity_poly.pdbx_seq_one_letter_code
_entity_poly.pdbx_strand_id
1 'polypeptide(L)'
;MTCLESPLSRMMPVSELFGAVRRSKKMTAASVDGSINRVSQGTAFLSGVLAGMVSIAAMYSLRVAQVGIFIPELAVGALVNATPGNIESFFVIQMGELAKYTALIVATLVYLVIHGAYGLVIPAIQRHSGRRFVSVGAFALIPAAFDLLLFMPLFGAGLLGTATTAGWVGASVNTTVSSLVYSGTLLFVAADFRMSYPERLKVSRRTFVKSVAVLVLGLAALAYGLDTLVLGPSRKGYKTIAELFANEVTPNDEFYVVTKNLIDPTIDAGGWNLKIDGEVSSPLSLSYQELLARKQTELYVTFECVSNEVGGGLISNAKWSGIPLNTLLSEAGVAQDAGYCACACEDGYTEGIPIAKAL
;
A
#
# COMPACT_ATOMS: atom_id res chain seq x y z
N MET A 1 -64.36 31.72 64.32
CA MET A 1 -63.33 32.76 64.43
C MET A 1 -61.98 32.11 64.18
N THR A 2 -61.26 32.65 63.22
CA THR A 2 -59.93 32.26 62.73
C THR A 2 -58.85 32.35 63.80
N CYS A 3 -57.86 31.45 63.75
CA CYS A 3 -56.46 31.77 63.98
C CYS A 3 -55.58 30.87 63.10
N LEU A 4 -54.79 31.52 62.26
CA LEU A 4 -53.77 30.96 61.37
C LEU A 4 -52.49 30.71 62.20
N GLU A 5 -51.94 29.50 62.14
CA GLU A 5 -50.56 29.22 62.59
C GLU A 5 -49.63 28.98 61.39
N SER A 6 -48.42 29.55 61.49
CA SER A 6 -47.43 29.70 60.42
C SER A 6 -46.71 28.38 60.04
N PRO A 7 -46.29 28.21 58.78
CA PRO A 7 -45.52 27.05 58.34
C PRO A 7 -44.01 27.30 58.52
N LEU A 8 -43.50 27.27 59.74
CA LEU A 8 -42.04 27.39 60.00
C LEU A 8 -41.45 26.30 60.91
N SER A 9 -42.20 25.24 61.24
CA SER A 9 -41.75 24.18 62.16
C SER A 9 -41.27 22.87 61.50
N ARG A 10 -41.06 22.83 60.19
CA ARG A 10 -40.43 21.68 59.50
C ARG A 10 -39.23 22.10 58.67
N MET A 11 -38.18 22.60 59.32
CA MET A 11 -36.86 22.64 58.71
C MET A 11 -35.98 21.59 59.37
N MET A 12 -35.56 20.61 58.57
CA MET A 12 -34.56 19.62 58.98
C MET A 12 -33.28 20.33 59.43
N PRO A 13 -32.64 19.90 60.53
CA PRO A 13 -31.39 20.48 60.97
C PRO A 13 -30.32 20.29 59.88
N VAL A 14 -29.56 21.36 59.63
CA VAL A 14 -28.54 21.46 58.57
C VAL A 14 -27.51 20.31 58.63
N SER A 15 -27.22 19.78 59.81
CA SER A 15 -26.34 18.62 60.02
C SER A 15 -26.86 17.31 59.41
N GLU A 16 -28.17 17.07 59.41
CA GLU A 16 -28.79 15.91 58.77
C GLU A 16 -28.83 16.05 57.24
N LEU A 17 -28.99 17.28 56.74
CA LEU A 17 -28.93 17.58 55.31
C LEU A 17 -27.53 17.24 54.73
N PHE A 18 -26.46 17.61 55.45
CA PHE A 18 -25.10 17.26 55.06
C PHE A 18 -24.81 15.76 55.17
N GLY A 19 -25.39 15.07 56.17
CA GLY A 19 -25.30 13.61 56.30
C GLY A 19 -25.98 12.86 55.15
N ALA A 20 -27.18 13.30 54.75
CA ALA A 20 -27.94 12.73 53.64
C ALA A 20 -27.26 12.98 52.28
N VAL A 21 -26.72 14.18 52.05
CA VAL A 21 -25.94 14.50 50.84
C VAL A 21 -24.64 13.70 50.77
N ARG A 22 -23.97 13.45 51.91
CA ARG A 22 -22.74 12.66 51.96
C ARG A 22 -22.99 11.16 51.76
N ARG A 23 -24.12 10.61 52.26
CA ARG A 23 -24.58 9.24 51.96
C ARG A 23 -25.03 9.08 50.50
N SER A 24 -25.74 10.07 49.94
CA SER A 24 -26.11 10.10 48.52
C SER A 24 -24.89 10.14 47.59
N LYS A 25 -23.88 10.97 47.92
CA LYS A 25 -22.59 10.99 47.20
C LYS A 25 -21.80 9.68 47.34
N LYS A 26 -21.83 9.02 48.50
CA LYS A 26 -21.19 7.70 48.69
C LYS A 26 -21.94 6.57 47.96
N MET A 27 -23.27 6.60 47.91
CA MET A 27 -24.07 5.62 47.15
C MET A 27 -23.95 5.82 45.63
N THR A 28 -23.81 7.06 45.14
CA THR A 28 -23.57 7.32 43.71
C THR A 28 -22.13 7.07 43.29
N ALA A 29 -21.14 7.30 44.17
CA ALA A 29 -19.75 6.93 43.88
C ALA A 29 -19.52 5.41 43.90
N ALA A 30 -20.25 4.65 44.72
CA ALA A 30 -20.14 3.20 44.80
C ALA A 30 -20.99 2.43 43.76
N SER A 31 -21.93 3.08 43.07
CA SER A 31 -22.78 2.43 42.04
C SER A 31 -22.47 2.83 40.60
N VAL A 32 -21.58 3.80 40.38
CA VAL A 32 -21.15 4.23 39.03
C VAL A 32 -19.94 3.43 38.52
N ASP A 33 -19.34 2.57 39.36
CA ASP A 33 -18.11 1.84 39.03
C ASP A 33 -18.32 0.43 38.41
N GLY A 34 -19.55 0.12 37.97
CA GLY A 34 -19.92 -1.26 37.59
C GLY A 34 -20.35 -1.50 36.14
N SER A 35 -20.64 -0.48 35.33
CA SER A 35 -21.26 -0.69 34.01
C SER A 35 -20.77 0.22 32.89
N ILE A 36 -19.53 0.71 32.96
CA ILE A 36 -18.88 1.18 31.73
C ILE A 36 -18.60 -0.07 30.90
N ASN A 37 -19.47 -0.35 29.91
CA ASN A 37 -19.31 -1.45 28.94
C ASN A 37 -17.87 -1.47 28.43
N ARG A 38 -17.03 -2.37 28.96
CA ARG A 38 -15.70 -2.61 28.42
C ARG A 38 -15.91 -3.15 27.02
N VAL A 39 -15.42 -2.42 26.01
CA VAL A 39 -15.38 -2.90 24.63
C VAL A 39 -14.68 -4.26 24.64
N SER A 40 -15.35 -5.30 24.15
CA SER A 40 -14.75 -6.63 24.08
C SER A 40 -13.50 -6.56 23.21
N GLN A 41 -12.48 -7.37 23.52
CA GLN A 41 -11.26 -7.43 22.70
C GLN A 41 -11.58 -7.75 21.23
N GLY A 42 -12.56 -8.63 20.98
CA GLY A 42 -13.02 -8.94 19.62
C GLY A 42 -13.61 -7.72 18.90
N THR A 43 -14.41 -6.91 19.58
CA THR A 43 -14.98 -5.68 19.00
C THR A 43 -13.89 -4.63 18.70
N ALA A 44 -12.91 -4.48 19.59
CA ALA A 44 -11.78 -3.56 19.37
C ALA A 44 -10.89 -4.00 18.20
N PHE A 45 -10.59 -5.30 18.10
CA PHE A 45 -9.86 -5.88 16.97
C PHE A 45 -10.61 -5.67 15.66
N LEU A 46 -11.90 -6.02 15.62
CA LEU A 46 -12.73 -5.86 14.42
C LEU A 46 -12.83 -4.39 13.99
N SER A 47 -12.94 -3.46 14.94
CA SER A 47 -12.91 -2.02 14.63
C SER A 47 -11.59 -1.61 13.96
N GLY A 48 -10.47 -2.15 14.44
CA GLY A 48 -9.15 -1.99 13.84
C GLY A 48 -9.09 -2.53 12.41
N VAL A 49 -9.60 -3.74 12.17
CA VAL A 49 -9.65 -4.35 10.83
C VAL A 49 -10.51 -3.51 9.87
N LEU A 50 -11.71 -3.09 10.30
CA LEU A 50 -12.60 -2.25 9.48
C LEU A 50 -11.95 -0.92 9.10
N ALA A 51 -11.29 -0.26 10.05
CA ALA A 51 -10.53 0.95 9.78
C ALA A 51 -9.33 0.71 8.87
N GLY A 52 -8.65 -0.43 9.05
CA GLY A 52 -7.56 -0.88 8.19
C GLY A 52 -8.00 -1.04 6.74
N MET A 53 -9.16 -1.64 6.48
CA MET A 53 -9.68 -1.78 5.11
C MET A 53 -9.88 -0.43 4.42
N VAL A 54 -10.44 0.57 5.11
CA VAL A 54 -10.62 1.92 4.56
C VAL A 54 -9.28 2.62 4.32
N SER A 55 -8.31 2.42 5.23
CA SER A 55 -6.95 2.94 5.08
C SER A 55 -6.20 2.33 3.90
N ILE A 56 -6.29 1.01 3.72
CA ILE A 56 -5.73 0.28 2.57
C ILE A 56 -6.36 0.77 1.27
N ALA A 57 -7.68 0.97 1.22
CA ALA A 57 -8.34 1.49 0.03
C ALA A 57 -7.86 2.91 -0.33
N ALA A 58 -7.66 3.78 0.66
CA ALA A 58 -7.08 5.11 0.45
C ALA A 58 -5.63 5.03 -0.06
N MET A 59 -4.82 4.15 0.55
CA MET A 59 -3.44 3.90 0.16
C MET A 59 -3.34 3.40 -1.29
N TYR A 60 -4.16 2.40 -1.63
CA TYR A 60 -4.22 1.82 -2.96
C TYR A 60 -4.69 2.85 -4.00
N SER A 61 -5.67 3.70 -3.66
CA SER A 61 -6.15 4.76 -4.56
C SER A 61 -5.03 5.76 -4.91
N LEU A 62 -4.20 6.13 -3.93
CA LEU A 62 -3.04 7.00 -4.16
C LEU A 62 -1.94 6.29 -4.96
N ARG A 63 -1.74 4.99 -4.75
CA ARG A 63 -0.84 4.16 -5.55
C ARG A 63 -1.29 4.07 -7.02
N VAL A 64 -2.57 3.83 -7.27
CA VAL A 64 -3.18 3.80 -8.62
C VAL A 64 -3.04 5.16 -9.31
N ALA A 65 -3.16 6.25 -8.56
CA ALA A 65 -2.93 7.60 -9.07
C ALA A 65 -1.44 7.93 -9.29
N GLN A 66 -0.51 6.97 -9.12
CA GLN A 66 0.94 7.13 -9.30
C GLN A 66 1.58 8.20 -8.40
N VAL A 67 0.93 8.59 -7.30
CA VAL A 67 1.42 9.60 -6.34
C VAL A 67 1.79 9.03 -4.99
N GLY A 68 1.48 7.75 -4.75
CA GLY A 68 1.68 7.07 -3.48
C GLY A 68 2.29 5.68 -3.63
N ILE A 69 2.40 5.00 -2.50
CA ILE A 69 2.95 3.65 -2.37
C ILE A 69 1.86 2.67 -1.91
N PHE A 70 2.14 1.38 -1.99
CA PHE A 70 1.29 0.37 -1.35
C PHE A 70 2.14 -0.51 -0.43
N ILE A 71 1.94 -0.37 0.88
CA ILE A 71 2.77 -1.06 1.89
C ILE A 71 2.76 -2.58 1.72
N PRO A 72 1.63 -3.25 1.45
CA PRO A 72 1.65 -4.69 1.14
C PRO A 72 2.49 -5.05 -0.09
N GLU A 73 2.50 -4.24 -1.15
CA GLU A 73 3.35 -4.44 -2.33
C GLU A 73 4.84 -4.31 -1.96
N LEU A 74 5.21 -3.30 -1.15
CA LEU A 74 6.58 -3.14 -0.67
C LEU A 74 7.04 -4.32 0.21
N ALA A 75 6.16 -4.82 1.07
CA ALA A 75 6.43 -5.99 1.90
C ALA A 75 6.74 -7.24 1.06
N VAL A 76 5.94 -7.46 0.00
CA VAL A 76 6.13 -8.56 -0.94
C VAL A 76 7.45 -8.40 -1.69
N GLY A 77 7.74 -7.21 -2.21
CA GLY A 77 8.99 -6.95 -2.94
C GLY A 77 10.24 -7.26 -2.10
N ALA A 78 10.28 -6.81 -0.86
CA ALA A 78 11.41 -7.10 0.02
C ALA A 78 11.49 -8.60 0.37
N LEU A 79 10.34 -9.26 0.58
CA LEU A 79 10.31 -10.70 0.85
C LEU A 79 10.86 -11.50 -0.33
N VAL A 80 10.46 -11.16 -1.55
CA VAL A 80 10.96 -11.79 -2.78
C VAL A 80 12.48 -11.59 -2.89
N ASN A 81 12.97 -10.36 -2.70
CA ASN A 81 14.41 -10.06 -2.77
C ASN A 81 15.23 -10.78 -1.69
N ALA A 82 14.64 -11.09 -0.54
CA ALA A 82 15.28 -11.86 0.53
C ALA A 82 15.16 -13.38 0.36
N THR A 83 14.30 -13.84 -0.57
CA THR A 83 14.03 -15.26 -0.77
C THR A 83 15.15 -15.88 -1.61
N PRO A 84 15.76 -17.00 -1.16
CA PRO A 84 16.71 -17.75 -1.98
C PRO A 84 16.09 -18.17 -3.33
N GLY A 85 16.85 -18.02 -4.43
CA GLY A 85 16.33 -18.24 -5.78
C GLY A 85 15.76 -19.64 -6.05
N ASN A 86 16.19 -20.67 -5.32
CA ASN A 86 15.61 -22.01 -5.42
C ASN A 86 14.18 -22.09 -4.86
N ILE A 87 13.84 -21.29 -3.85
CA ILE A 87 12.49 -21.21 -3.28
C ILE A 87 11.60 -20.36 -4.19
N GLU A 88 12.13 -19.23 -4.68
CA GLU A 88 11.43 -18.39 -5.64
C GLU A 88 11.05 -19.19 -6.89
N SER A 89 12.02 -19.89 -7.49
CA SER A 89 11.81 -20.73 -8.68
C SER A 89 10.74 -21.80 -8.44
N PHE A 90 10.72 -22.42 -7.25
CA PHE A 90 9.70 -23.39 -6.89
C PHE A 90 8.29 -22.79 -6.96
N PHE A 91 8.08 -21.61 -6.35
CA PHE A 91 6.79 -20.94 -6.38
C PHE A 91 6.40 -20.47 -7.78
N VAL A 92 7.36 -19.94 -8.55
CA VAL A 92 7.12 -19.51 -9.94
C VAL A 92 6.71 -20.69 -10.82
N ILE A 93 7.39 -21.84 -10.72
CA ILE A 93 7.07 -23.02 -11.53
C ILE A 93 5.71 -23.62 -11.14
N GLN A 94 5.39 -23.67 -9.84
CA GLN A 94 4.17 -24.34 -9.37
C GLN A 94 2.92 -23.47 -9.43
N MET A 95 3.05 -22.17 -9.18
CA MET A 95 1.93 -21.24 -9.07
C MET A 95 1.85 -20.26 -10.25
N GLY A 96 2.91 -20.13 -11.05
CA GLY A 96 3.00 -19.13 -12.11
C GLY A 96 2.67 -17.74 -11.59
N GLU A 97 1.71 -17.08 -12.21
CA GLU A 97 1.26 -15.74 -11.80
C GLU A 97 0.58 -15.70 -10.44
N LEU A 98 -0.05 -16.81 -10.02
CA LEU A 98 -0.73 -16.87 -8.74
C LEU A 98 0.22 -16.69 -7.56
N ALA A 99 1.53 -16.93 -7.74
CA ALA A 99 2.54 -16.69 -6.70
C ALA A 99 2.48 -15.24 -6.21
N LYS A 100 2.51 -14.28 -7.14
CA LYS A 100 2.49 -12.84 -6.85
C LYS A 100 1.18 -12.41 -6.19
N TYR A 101 0.04 -12.85 -6.74
CA TYR A 101 -1.26 -12.49 -6.18
C TYR A 101 -1.46 -13.09 -4.78
N THR A 102 -1.04 -14.32 -4.58
CA THR A 102 -1.11 -14.97 -3.27
C THR A 102 -0.26 -14.23 -2.26
N ALA A 103 0.99 -13.88 -2.62
CA ALA A 103 1.86 -13.09 -1.75
C ALA A 103 1.23 -11.74 -1.39
N LEU A 104 0.63 -11.04 -2.35
CA LEU A 104 -0.03 -9.75 -2.12
C LEU A 104 -1.28 -9.87 -1.24
N ILE A 105 -2.11 -10.89 -1.46
CA ILE A 105 -3.28 -11.17 -0.62
C ILE A 105 -2.83 -11.46 0.81
N VAL A 106 -1.84 -12.34 0.99
CA VAL A 106 -1.30 -12.67 2.31
C VAL A 106 -0.72 -11.44 3.00
N ALA A 107 0.09 -10.64 2.30
CA ALA A 107 0.64 -9.40 2.85
C ALA A 107 -0.46 -8.40 3.26
N THR A 108 -1.52 -8.28 2.45
CA THR A 108 -2.68 -7.43 2.75
C THR A 108 -3.44 -7.94 3.99
N LEU A 109 -3.65 -9.25 4.10
CA LEU A 109 -4.30 -9.86 5.27
C LEU A 109 -3.47 -9.67 6.55
N VAL A 110 -2.15 -9.87 6.48
CA VAL A 110 -1.23 -9.61 7.61
C VAL A 110 -1.29 -8.14 8.01
N TYR A 111 -1.27 -7.22 7.03
CA TYR A 111 -1.40 -5.79 7.29
C TYR A 111 -2.73 -5.45 7.98
N LEU A 112 -3.85 -6.06 7.56
CA LEU A 112 -5.14 -5.92 8.24
C LEU A 112 -5.14 -6.48 9.67
N VAL A 113 -4.47 -7.61 9.92
CA VAL A 113 -4.31 -8.16 11.27
C VAL A 113 -3.52 -7.21 12.16
N ILE A 114 -2.46 -6.58 11.64
CA ILE A 114 -1.69 -5.53 12.35
C ILE A 114 -2.59 -4.35 12.71
N HIS A 115 -3.45 -3.89 11.79
CA HIS A 115 -4.42 -2.82 12.05
C HIS A 115 -5.46 -3.21 13.09
N GLY A 116 -5.90 -4.47 13.09
CA GLY A 116 -6.75 -5.06 14.11
C GLY A 116 -6.08 -5.07 15.49
N ALA A 117 -4.83 -5.55 15.56
CA ALA A 117 -4.04 -5.58 16.78
C ALA A 117 -3.79 -4.18 17.34
N TYR A 118 -3.50 -3.21 16.48
CA TYR A 118 -3.36 -1.81 16.88
C TYR A 118 -4.67 -1.23 17.45
N GLY A 119 -5.82 -1.68 16.94
CA GLY A 119 -7.15 -1.37 17.50
C GLY A 119 -7.35 -1.85 18.95
N LEU A 120 -6.63 -2.90 19.39
CA LEU A 120 -6.67 -3.38 20.78
C LEU A 120 -6.01 -2.42 21.77
N VAL A 121 -5.11 -1.55 21.29
CA VAL A 121 -4.38 -0.58 22.13
C VAL A 121 -5.26 0.63 22.50
N ILE A 122 -6.35 0.87 21.75
CA ILE A 122 -7.25 2.01 21.94
C ILE A 122 -7.77 2.16 23.36
N PRO A 123 -8.34 1.11 24.00
CA PRO A 123 -8.93 1.26 25.32
C PRO A 123 -7.87 1.53 26.40
N ALA A 124 -6.61 1.15 26.18
CA ALA A 124 -5.51 1.40 27.11
C ALA A 124 -5.05 2.87 27.08
N ILE A 125 -4.90 3.45 25.88
CA ILE A 125 -4.46 4.84 25.69
C ILE A 125 -5.54 5.82 26.15
N GLN A 126 -6.81 5.56 25.85
CA GLN A 126 -7.91 6.43 26.25
C GLN A 126 -8.18 6.46 27.75
N ARG A 127 -7.74 5.42 28.49
CA ARG A 127 -7.79 5.43 29.96
C ARG A 127 -6.82 6.45 30.57
N HIS A 128 -5.73 6.77 29.87
CA HIS A 128 -4.69 7.69 30.36
C HIS A 128 -4.83 9.11 29.79
N SER A 129 -5.31 9.24 28.55
CA SER A 129 -5.51 10.55 27.92
C SER A 129 -6.99 10.94 27.95
N GLY A 130 -7.36 11.84 28.86
CA GLY A 130 -8.71 12.41 28.94
C GLY A 130 -9.12 13.25 27.72
N ARG A 131 -8.24 13.43 26.71
CA ARG A 131 -8.46 14.26 25.52
C ARG A 131 -8.46 13.42 24.24
N ARG A 132 -9.64 13.30 23.63
CA ARG A 132 -9.89 12.54 22.38
C ARG A 132 -8.97 12.95 21.22
N PHE A 133 -8.63 14.23 21.09
CA PHE A 133 -7.78 14.76 20.00
C PHE A 133 -6.30 14.41 20.15
N VAL A 134 -5.78 14.34 21.37
CA VAL A 134 -4.41 13.86 21.64
C VAL A 134 -4.29 12.39 21.25
N SER A 135 -5.35 11.63 21.48
CA SER A 135 -5.44 10.25 21.03
C SER A 135 -5.44 10.13 19.50
N VAL A 136 -6.21 10.95 18.77
CA VAL A 136 -6.23 10.93 17.27
C VAL A 136 -4.84 11.20 16.69
N GLY A 137 -4.15 12.22 17.18
CA GLY A 137 -2.80 12.56 16.72
C GLY A 137 -1.80 11.43 17.00
N ALA A 138 -1.80 10.88 18.21
CA ALA A 138 -0.96 9.73 18.53
C ALA A 138 -1.31 8.49 17.68
N PHE A 139 -2.61 8.25 17.42
CA PHE A 139 -3.05 7.10 16.64
C PHE A 139 -2.70 7.17 15.15
N ALA A 140 -2.61 8.37 14.58
CA ALA A 140 -2.22 8.57 13.18
C ALA A 140 -0.70 8.70 13.02
N LEU A 141 -0.03 9.39 13.95
CA LEU A 141 1.39 9.69 13.82
C LEU A 141 2.28 8.50 14.16
N ILE A 142 1.89 7.63 15.10
CA ILE A 142 2.72 6.48 15.48
C ILE A 142 2.84 5.45 14.34
N PRO A 143 1.75 4.98 13.69
CA PRO A 143 1.86 4.05 12.58
C PRO A 143 2.58 4.70 11.40
N ALA A 144 2.28 5.96 11.09
CA ALA A 144 2.97 6.68 10.02
C ALA A 144 4.48 6.83 10.30
N ALA A 145 4.87 7.16 11.53
CA ALA A 145 6.27 7.26 11.91
C ALA A 145 6.96 5.89 11.91
N PHE A 146 6.29 4.83 12.39
CA PHE A 146 6.79 3.47 12.29
C PHE A 146 7.03 3.08 10.84
N ASP A 147 6.07 3.35 9.96
CA ASP A 147 6.18 3.00 8.55
C ASP A 147 7.32 3.77 7.86
N LEU A 148 7.39 5.09 8.07
CA LEU A 148 8.36 5.97 7.42
C LEU A 148 9.79 5.85 7.96
N LEU A 149 9.94 5.60 9.26
CA LEU A 149 11.24 5.64 9.95
C LEU A 149 11.82 4.25 10.22
N LEU A 150 10.99 3.21 10.28
CA LEU A 150 11.44 1.86 10.60
C LEU A 150 11.09 0.84 9.50
N PHE A 151 9.82 0.73 9.10
CA PHE A 151 9.39 -0.25 8.11
C PHE A 151 10.07 0.00 6.76
N MET A 152 9.99 1.23 6.21
CA MET A 152 10.56 1.51 4.89
C MET A 152 12.06 1.24 4.80
N PRO A 153 12.91 1.72 5.73
CA PRO A 153 14.33 1.35 5.72
C PRO A 153 14.57 -0.16 5.85
N LEU A 154 13.83 -0.84 6.72
CA LEU A 154 13.99 -2.27 6.95
C LEU A 154 13.62 -3.10 5.70
N PHE A 155 12.70 -2.60 4.87
CA PHE A 155 12.21 -3.24 3.66
C PHE A 155 12.84 -2.66 2.38
N GLY A 156 13.97 -1.94 2.49
CA GLY A 156 14.73 -1.45 1.34
C GLY A 156 14.12 -0.24 0.62
N ALA A 157 13.03 0.34 1.11
CA ALA A 157 12.38 1.51 0.55
C ALA A 157 13.06 2.84 0.94
N GLY A 158 14.13 2.79 1.75
CA GLY A 158 14.88 3.96 2.20
C GLY A 158 14.15 4.75 3.30
N LEU A 159 14.85 5.73 3.88
CA LEU A 159 14.26 6.59 4.92
C LEU A 159 13.18 7.48 4.32
N LEU A 160 11.99 7.54 4.94
CA LEU A 160 10.82 8.25 4.41
C LEU A 160 10.36 7.80 3.01
N GLY A 161 10.84 6.65 2.51
CA GLY A 161 10.49 6.16 1.18
C GLY A 161 11.32 6.77 0.04
N THR A 162 12.53 7.27 0.31
CA THR A 162 13.42 7.85 -0.71
C THR A 162 13.77 6.91 -1.85
N ALA A 163 13.75 5.60 -1.63
CA ALA A 163 14.03 4.60 -2.66
C ALA A 163 12.76 4.04 -3.32
N THR A 164 11.60 4.66 -3.08
CA THR A 164 10.34 4.30 -3.77
C THR A 164 10.17 5.17 -5.01
N THR A 165 9.45 4.67 -6.01
CA THR A 165 9.11 5.41 -7.24
C THR A 165 8.26 6.65 -6.98
N ALA A 166 7.50 6.68 -5.88
CA ALA A 166 6.75 7.86 -5.45
C ALA A 166 7.64 8.95 -4.81
N GLY A 167 8.92 8.63 -4.53
CA GLY A 167 9.83 9.47 -3.78
C GLY A 167 9.40 9.73 -2.34
N TRP A 168 10.23 10.47 -1.60
CA TRP A 168 9.99 10.71 -0.17
C TRP A 168 8.70 11.52 0.09
N VAL A 169 8.34 12.45 -0.80
CA VAL A 169 7.12 13.26 -0.68
C VAL A 169 5.89 12.38 -0.85
N GLY A 170 5.83 11.61 -1.95
CA GLY A 170 4.69 10.74 -2.24
C GLY A 170 4.51 9.66 -1.18
N ALA A 171 5.59 9.01 -0.76
CA ALA A 171 5.57 8.04 0.33
C ALA A 171 5.09 8.67 1.66
N SER A 172 5.64 9.82 2.05
CA SER A 172 5.26 10.52 3.29
C SER A 172 3.81 10.97 3.30
N VAL A 173 3.35 11.59 2.22
CA VAL A 173 1.96 12.04 2.08
C VAL A 173 1.01 10.85 2.11
N ASN A 174 1.28 9.82 1.32
CA ASN A 174 0.44 8.63 1.27
C ASN A 174 0.32 7.94 2.64
N THR A 175 1.44 7.63 3.28
CA THR A 175 1.45 6.96 4.59
C THR A 175 0.76 7.81 5.67
N THR A 176 0.96 9.13 5.65
CA THR A 176 0.31 10.05 6.60
C THR A 176 -1.20 10.13 6.35
N VAL A 177 -1.62 10.30 5.10
CA VAL A 177 -3.05 10.35 4.73
C VAL A 177 -3.73 9.04 5.10
N SER A 178 -3.16 7.89 4.75
CA SER A 178 -3.71 6.58 5.08
C SER A 178 -3.79 6.35 6.60
N SER A 179 -2.81 6.82 7.38
CA SER A 179 -2.83 6.73 8.85
C SER A 179 -3.86 7.66 9.49
N LEU A 180 -4.09 8.84 8.91
CA LEU A 180 -5.18 9.75 9.31
C LEU A 180 -6.55 9.16 8.99
N VAL A 181 -6.71 8.58 7.79
CA VAL A 181 -7.93 7.87 7.36
C VAL A 181 -8.21 6.69 8.29
N TYR A 182 -7.18 5.90 8.63
CA TYR A 182 -7.29 4.83 9.61
C TYR A 182 -7.80 5.38 10.94
N SER A 183 -7.13 6.38 11.50
CA SER A 183 -7.45 6.92 12.84
C SER A 183 -8.85 7.53 12.91
N GLY A 184 -9.25 8.27 11.87
CA GLY A 184 -10.59 8.84 11.77
C GLY A 184 -11.67 7.77 11.72
N THR A 185 -11.47 6.76 10.84
CA THR A 185 -12.39 5.62 10.69
C THR A 185 -12.48 4.81 11.98
N LEU A 186 -11.34 4.55 12.61
CA LEU A 186 -11.26 3.78 13.84
C LEU A 186 -12.04 4.42 14.98
N LEU A 187 -11.92 5.74 15.15
CA LEU A 187 -12.67 6.47 16.16
C LEU A 187 -14.16 6.52 15.86
N PHE A 188 -14.54 6.63 14.58
CA PHE A 188 -15.92 6.57 14.16
C PHE A 188 -16.55 5.20 14.45
N VAL A 189 -15.90 4.13 14.01
CA VAL A 189 -16.35 2.75 14.22
C VAL A 189 -16.35 2.39 15.71
N ALA A 190 -15.29 2.75 16.44
CA ALA A 190 -15.22 2.53 17.88
C ALA A 190 -16.25 3.36 18.67
N ALA A 191 -16.67 4.53 18.18
CA ALA A 191 -17.76 5.29 18.79
C ALA A 191 -19.12 4.60 18.62
N ASP A 192 -19.33 3.94 17.47
CA ASP A 192 -20.57 3.22 17.18
C ASP A 192 -20.70 1.92 18.01
N PHE A 193 -19.59 1.20 18.20
CA PHE A 193 -19.54 0.04 19.11
C PHE A 193 -19.61 0.42 20.60
N ARG A 194 -19.38 1.69 20.96
CA ARG A 194 -19.55 2.23 22.32
C ARG A 194 -20.98 2.74 22.52
N MET A 195 -21.95 1.84 22.59
CA MET A 195 -23.25 2.17 23.18
C MET A 195 -23.11 2.35 24.70
N SER A 196 -22.55 3.51 25.11
CA SER A 196 -22.90 4.35 26.26
C SER A 196 -21.86 5.45 26.45
N TYR A 197 -21.84 6.45 25.55
CA TYR A 197 -21.36 7.79 25.88
C TYR A 197 -22.60 8.69 26.10
N PRO A 198 -22.62 9.54 27.16
CA PRO A 198 -23.77 10.38 27.48
C PRO A 198 -24.11 11.44 26.41
N GLU A 199 -23.20 11.69 25.47
CA GLU A 199 -23.51 12.45 24.26
C GLU A 199 -23.56 11.55 23.04
N ARG A 200 -24.77 11.30 22.55
CA ARG A 200 -25.03 10.60 21.29
C ARG A 200 -24.44 11.42 20.13
N LEU A 201 -23.40 10.92 19.47
CA LEU A 201 -23.07 11.37 18.12
C LEU A 201 -24.23 10.95 17.20
N LYS A 202 -25.06 11.91 16.79
CA LYS A 202 -26.08 11.70 15.76
C LYS A 202 -25.36 11.53 14.43
N VAL A 203 -24.98 10.30 14.09
CA VAL A 203 -24.48 9.99 12.74
C VAL A 203 -25.65 10.19 11.78
N SER A 204 -25.54 11.22 10.94
CA SER A 204 -26.52 11.48 9.88
C SER A 204 -26.58 10.29 8.93
N ARG A 205 -27.78 9.92 8.46
CA ARG A 205 -27.98 8.93 7.38
C ARG A 205 -27.03 9.17 6.20
N ARG A 206 -26.73 10.44 5.89
CA ARG A 206 -25.77 10.80 4.83
C ARG A 206 -24.36 10.28 5.10
N THR A 207 -23.92 10.28 6.35
CA THR A 207 -22.57 9.83 6.73
C THR A 207 -22.47 8.32 6.63
N PHE A 208 -23.49 7.57 7.08
CA PHE A 208 -23.55 6.12 6.92
C PHE A 208 -23.53 5.70 5.45
N VAL A 209 -24.35 6.35 4.61
CA VAL A 209 -24.38 6.09 3.16
C VAL A 209 -23.03 6.41 2.51
N LYS A 210 -22.36 7.50 2.92
CA LYS A 210 -21.01 7.81 2.44
C LYS A 210 -19.99 6.72 2.81
N SER A 211 -20.01 6.22 4.05
CA SER A 211 -19.10 5.17 4.50
C SER A 211 -19.32 3.85 3.76
N VAL A 212 -20.57 3.46 3.53
CA VAL A 212 -20.91 2.28 2.71
C VAL A 212 -20.52 2.48 1.25
N ALA A 213 -20.76 3.67 0.69
CA ALA A 213 -20.34 3.97 -0.67
C ALA A 213 -18.82 3.91 -0.84
N VAL A 214 -18.04 4.42 0.12
CA VAL A 214 -16.58 4.32 0.12
C VAL A 214 -16.13 2.86 0.20
N LEU A 215 -16.77 2.04 1.05
CA LEU A 215 -16.46 0.61 1.15
C LEU A 215 -16.77 -0.14 -0.16
N VAL A 216 -17.94 0.09 -0.75
CA VAL A 216 -18.36 -0.54 -2.02
C VAL A 216 -17.47 -0.09 -3.17
N LEU A 217 -17.12 1.20 -3.25
CA LEU A 217 -16.19 1.72 -4.25
C LEU A 217 -14.77 1.17 -4.05
N GLY A 218 -14.32 1.02 -2.80
CA GLY A 218 -13.03 0.42 -2.48
C GLY A 218 -12.96 -1.07 -2.88
N LEU A 219 -14.02 -1.83 -2.61
CA LEU A 219 -14.13 -3.23 -3.03
C LEU A 219 -14.26 -3.36 -4.56
N ALA A 220 -15.00 -2.47 -5.21
CA ALA A 220 -15.13 -2.45 -6.66
C ALA A 220 -13.82 -2.04 -7.35
N ALA A 221 -13.06 -1.10 -6.80
CA ALA A 221 -11.74 -0.71 -7.30
C ALA A 221 -10.70 -1.83 -7.10
N LEU A 222 -10.78 -2.56 -5.98
CA LEU A 222 -9.95 -3.74 -5.73
C LEU A 222 -10.29 -4.88 -6.71
N ALA A 223 -11.59 -5.12 -6.95
CA ALA A 223 -12.06 -6.12 -7.90
C ALA A 223 -11.73 -5.77 -9.36
N TYR A 224 -11.90 -4.50 -9.76
CA TYR A 224 -11.52 -4.02 -11.09
C TYR A 224 -10.01 -4.08 -11.29
N GLY A 225 -9.22 -3.69 -10.28
CA GLY A 225 -7.77 -3.88 -10.29
C GLY A 225 -7.41 -5.35 -10.49
N LEU A 226 -8.04 -6.26 -9.74
CA LEU A 226 -7.83 -7.70 -9.86
C LEU A 226 -8.21 -8.24 -11.25
N ASP A 227 -9.28 -7.76 -11.86
CA ASP A 227 -9.74 -8.17 -13.20
C ASP A 227 -8.74 -7.71 -14.29
N THR A 228 -8.28 -6.46 -14.24
CA THR A 228 -7.24 -5.95 -15.15
C THR A 228 -5.89 -6.64 -14.98
N LEU A 229 -5.61 -7.16 -13.78
CA LEU A 229 -4.38 -7.86 -13.45
C LEU A 229 -4.41 -9.34 -13.85
N VAL A 230 -5.51 -10.04 -13.61
CA VAL A 230 -5.63 -11.49 -13.85
C VAL A 230 -5.95 -11.81 -15.33
N LEU A 231 -6.60 -10.90 -16.04
CA LEU A 231 -7.01 -11.08 -17.45
C LEU A 231 -6.30 -10.12 -18.41
N GLY A 232 -5.07 -9.73 -18.10
CA GLY A 232 -4.26 -8.85 -18.95
C GLY A 232 -4.29 -9.30 -20.43
N PRO A 233 -4.36 -8.38 -21.41
CA PRO A 233 -4.69 -8.69 -22.82
C PRO A 233 -3.75 -9.68 -23.56
N SER A 234 -2.59 -9.99 -22.99
CA SER A 234 -1.42 -10.34 -23.79
C SER A 234 -0.91 -11.76 -23.57
N ARG A 235 -1.80 -12.75 -23.52
CA ARG A 235 -1.42 -14.18 -23.44
C ARG A 235 -2.25 -15.04 -24.37
N LYS A 236 -2.43 -14.59 -25.61
CA LYS A 236 -3.05 -15.43 -26.63
C LYS A 236 -2.02 -16.46 -27.09
N GLY A 237 -2.17 -17.71 -26.65
CA GLY A 237 -1.45 -18.83 -27.25
C GLY A 237 -1.93 -19.05 -28.69
N TYR A 238 -1.01 -19.40 -29.59
CA TYR A 238 -1.34 -19.76 -30.96
C TYR A 238 -1.91 -21.18 -30.99
N LYS A 239 -3.13 -21.36 -31.49
CA LYS A 239 -3.78 -22.69 -31.54
C LYS A 239 -3.29 -23.52 -32.73
N THR A 240 -2.73 -22.89 -33.74
CA THR A 240 -2.19 -23.55 -34.93
C THR A 240 -0.88 -22.91 -35.40
N ILE A 241 -0.04 -23.67 -36.10
CA ILE A 241 1.16 -23.15 -36.77
C ILE A 241 0.82 -22.07 -37.81
N ALA A 242 -0.34 -22.19 -38.47
CA ALA A 242 -0.82 -21.18 -39.41
C ALA A 242 -1.11 -19.83 -38.72
N GLU A 243 -1.71 -19.87 -37.52
CA GLU A 243 -1.92 -18.67 -36.70
C GLU A 243 -0.60 -18.04 -36.24
N LEU A 244 0.40 -18.87 -35.89
CA LEU A 244 1.74 -18.39 -35.54
C LEU A 244 2.39 -17.65 -36.71
N PHE A 245 2.38 -18.23 -37.92
CA PHE A 245 2.92 -17.57 -39.11
C PHE A 245 2.15 -16.32 -39.51
N ALA A 246 0.82 -16.31 -39.36
CA ALA A 246 0.01 -15.11 -39.57
C ALA A 246 0.38 -13.97 -38.62
N ASN A 247 1.02 -14.28 -37.49
CA ASN A 247 1.52 -13.34 -36.49
C ASN A 247 3.05 -13.34 -36.41
N GLU A 248 3.75 -13.55 -37.54
CA GLU A 248 5.20 -13.45 -37.62
C GLU A 248 5.69 -12.12 -37.03
N VAL A 249 4.95 -11.03 -37.21
CA VAL A 249 5.07 -9.82 -36.41
C VAL A 249 3.81 -9.71 -35.56
N THR A 250 3.97 -9.87 -34.24
CA THR A 250 2.87 -9.79 -33.29
C THR A 250 2.39 -8.33 -33.19
N PRO A 251 1.08 -8.04 -33.36
CA PRO A 251 0.53 -6.71 -33.12
C PRO A 251 0.87 -6.19 -31.72
N ASN A 252 1.14 -4.89 -31.58
CA ASN A 252 1.58 -4.31 -30.30
C ASN A 252 0.58 -4.50 -29.15
N ASP A 253 -0.71 -4.52 -29.44
CA ASP A 253 -1.79 -4.77 -28.47
C ASP A 253 -1.96 -6.26 -28.11
N GLU A 254 -1.29 -7.15 -28.85
CA GLU A 254 -1.24 -8.60 -28.59
C GLU A 254 0.15 -9.08 -28.12
N PHE A 255 1.18 -8.23 -28.17
CA PHE A 255 2.53 -8.56 -27.73
C PHE A 255 2.53 -8.93 -26.25
N TYR A 256 3.04 -10.12 -25.91
CA TYR A 256 2.93 -10.63 -24.54
C TYR A 256 3.60 -9.71 -23.51
N VAL A 257 2.98 -9.59 -22.34
CA VAL A 257 3.47 -8.74 -21.25
C VAL A 257 3.66 -9.58 -19.99
N VAL A 258 4.83 -9.45 -19.38
CA VAL A 258 5.14 -9.97 -18.05
C VAL A 258 5.63 -8.80 -17.22
N THR A 259 4.97 -8.52 -16.09
CA THR A 259 5.37 -7.45 -15.18
C THR A 259 5.50 -7.94 -13.74
N LYS A 260 6.59 -7.52 -13.09
CA LYS A 260 6.79 -7.71 -11.66
C LYS A 260 5.95 -6.74 -10.81
N ASN A 261 5.57 -5.58 -11.35
CA ASN A 261 4.93 -4.51 -10.59
C ASN A 261 3.44 -4.77 -10.42
N LEU A 262 2.85 -4.36 -9.29
CA LEU A 262 1.39 -4.34 -9.17
C LEU A 262 0.79 -3.30 -10.11
N ILE A 263 1.48 -2.17 -10.23
CA ILE A 263 1.17 -1.08 -11.14
C ILE A 263 2.48 -0.59 -11.74
N ASP A 264 2.61 -0.65 -13.06
CA ASP A 264 3.82 -0.21 -13.76
C ASP A 264 4.04 1.30 -13.60
N PRO A 265 5.30 1.76 -13.54
CA PRO A 265 5.61 3.18 -13.44
C PRO A 265 5.21 3.91 -14.72
N THR A 266 4.78 5.17 -14.55
CA THR A 266 4.62 6.09 -15.67
C THR A 266 5.86 6.98 -15.75
N ILE A 267 6.58 6.92 -16.86
CA ILE A 267 7.83 7.67 -17.06
C ILE A 267 7.55 8.93 -17.87
N ASP A 268 7.92 10.09 -17.33
CA ASP A 268 7.94 11.34 -18.10
C ASP A 268 9.20 11.40 -18.98
N ALA A 269 9.01 11.35 -20.29
CA ALA A 269 10.10 11.41 -21.26
C ALA A 269 10.86 12.75 -21.21
N GLY A 270 10.25 13.83 -20.72
CA GLY A 270 10.89 15.15 -20.62
C GLY A 270 11.98 15.22 -19.54
N GLY A 271 11.78 14.55 -18.41
CA GLY A 271 12.73 14.47 -17.30
C GLY A 271 13.68 13.25 -17.32
N TRP A 272 13.44 12.26 -18.18
CA TRP A 272 14.17 11.00 -18.18
C TRP A 272 15.54 11.09 -18.86
N ASN A 273 16.53 10.38 -18.29
CA ASN A 273 17.88 10.24 -18.84
C ASN A 273 18.40 8.80 -18.71
N LEU A 274 19.06 8.30 -19.75
CA LEU A 274 19.89 7.11 -19.70
C LEU A 274 21.26 7.47 -19.13
N LYS A 275 21.66 6.83 -18.03
CA LYS A 275 23.02 6.96 -17.46
C LYS A 275 23.83 5.71 -17.76
N ILE A 276 25.08 5.92 -18.18
CA ILE A 276 26.09 4.87 -18.34
C ILE A 276 27.28 5.26 -17.48
N ASP A 277 27.54 4.50 -16.43
CA ASP A 277 28.58 4.75 -15.44
C ASP A 277 29.31 3.45 -15.05
N GLY A 278 29.98 3.44 -13.89
CA GLY A 278 30.77 2.31 -13.43
C GLY A 278 32.18 2.30 -14.02
N GLU A 279 32.60 1.15 -14.54
CA GLU A 279 33.96 0.91 -15.08
C GLU A 279 34.10 1.43 -16.52
N VAL A 280 33.90 2.74 -16.68
CA VAL A 280 33.97 3.46 -17.96
C VAL A 280 34.86 4.70 -17.83
N SER A 281 35.57 5.04 -18.91
CA SER A 281 36.46 6.22 -18.94
C SER A 281 35.71 7.55 -19.01
N SER A 282 34.55 7.57 -19.67
CA SER A 282 33.74 8.76 -19.92
C SER A 282 32.26 8.44 -19.65
N PRO A 283 31.76 8.64 -18.41
CA PRO A 283 30.36 8.41 -18.09
C PRO A 283 29.42 9.24 -18.96
N LEU A 284 28.30 8.65 -19.38
CA LEU A 284 27.29 9.29 -20.23
C LEU A 284 26.00 9.55 -19.45
N SER A 285 25.33 10.65 -19.76
CA SER A 285 23.97 10.96 -19.32
C SER A 285 23.21 11.54 -20.52
N LEU A 286 22.35 10.72 -21.12
CA LEU A 286 21.67 11.04 -22.39
C LEU A 286 20.18 11.19 -22.16
N SER A 287 19.62 12.34 -22.53
CA SER A 287 18.18 12.58 -22.56
C SER A 287 17.49 11.73 -23.63
N TYR A 288 16.17 11.54 -23.48
CA TYR A 288 15.39 10.82 -24.49
C TYR A 288 15.51 11.44 -25.90
N GLN A 289 15.56 12.77 -26.00
CA GLN A 289 15.70 13.46 -27.29
C GLN A 289 17.06 13.25 -27.93
N GLU A 290 18.14 13.21 -27.14
CA GLU A 290 19.48 12.89 -27.65
C GLU A 290 19.57 11.46 -28.17
N LEU A 291 18.87 10.51 -27.55
CA LEU A 291 18.78 9.14 -28.06
C LEU A 291 18.02 9.09 -29.40
N LEU A 292 16.90 9.79 -29.52
CA LEU A 292 16.13 9.84 -30.78
C LEU A 292 16.91 10.49 -31.93
N ALA A 293 17.80 11.45 -31.63
CA ALA A 293 18.63 12.11 -32.62
C ALA A 293 19.79 11.24 -33.14
N ARG A 294 20.11 10.13 -32.46
CA ARG A 294 21.17 9.20 -32.88
C ARG A 294 20.69 8.28 -34.00
N LYS A 295 21.65 7.70 -34.72
CA LYS A 295 21.38 6.72 -35.78
C LYS A 295 20.71 5.47 -35.20
N GLN A 296 19.49 5.21 -35.65
CA GLN A 296 18.73 4.02 -35.28
C GLN A 296 19.07 2.83 -36.19
N THR A 297 18.98 1.63 -35.65
CA THR A 297 19.08 0.35 -36.35
C THR A 297 17.79 -0.44 -36.10
N GLU A 298 17.36 -1.22 -37.09
CA GLU A 298 16.16 -2.03 -37.00
C GLU A 298 16.46 -3.53 -37.03
N LEU A 299 15.79 -4.30 -36.17
CA LEU A 299 15.95 -5.75 -36.07
C LEU A 299 14.62 -6.42 -35.76
N TYR A 300 14.35 -7.58 -36.36
CA TYR A 300 13.28 -8.47 -35.91
C TYR A 300 13.81 -9.33 -34.77
N VAL A 301 13.17 -9.27 -33.60
CA VAL A 301 13.59 -10.03 -32.41
C VAL A 301 12.38 -10.61 -31.72
N THR A 302 12.42 -11.93 -31.53
CA THR A 302 11.47 -12.69 -30.73
C THR A 302 11.87 -12.60 -29.27
N PHE A 303 10.92 -12.20 -28.42
CA PHE A 303 11.04 -12.38 -26.98
C PHE A 303 10.26 -13.61 -26.57
N GLU A 304 10.83 -14.40 -25.66
CA GLU A 304 10.18 -15.56 -25.05
C GLU A 304 10.46 -15.54 -23.54
N CYS A 305 9.42 -15.74 -22.75
CA CYS A 305 9.56 -15.85 -21.31
C CYS A 305 10.14 -17.21 -20.93
N VAL A 306 11.03 -17.27 -19.93
CA VAL A 306 11.56 -18.53 -19.39
C VAL A 306 10.46 -19.48 -18.88
N SER A 307 9.30 -18.93 -18.50
CA SER A 307 8.14 -19.69 -18.04
C SER A 307 7.18 -20.08 -19.18
N ASN A 308 7.55 -19.87 -20.44
CA ASN A 308 6.70 -20.25 -21.57
C ASN A 308 6.66 -21.78 -21.69
N GLU A 309 5.45 -22.35 -21.68
CA GLU A 309 5.24 -23.77 -21.92
C GLU A 309 5.24 -24.09 -23.41
N VAL A 310 5.36 -25.37 -23.77
CA VAL A 310 5.22 -25.82 -25.15
C VAL A 310 3.80 -25.50 -25.65
N GLY A 311 3.71 -24.64 -26.68
CA GLY A 311 2.42 -24.13 -27.18
C GLY A 311 1.82 -22.99 -26.35
N GLY A 312 2.58 -22.45 -25.39
CA GLY A 312 2.20 -21.31 -24.56
C GLY A 312 2.15 -19.98 -25.32
N GLY A 313 1.59 -18.96 -24.67
CA GLY A 313 1.40 -17.61 -25.22
C GLY A 313 2.38 -16.57 -24.69
N LEU A 314 3.48 -16.96 -24.03
CA LEU A 314 4.50 -16.05 -23.50
C LEU A 314 5.66 -15.86 -24.49
N ILE A 315 5.31 -15.67 -25.75
CA ILE A 315 6.22 -15.49 -26.87
C ILE A 315 5.62 -14.51 -27.88
N SER A 316 6.42 -13.57 -28.37
CA SER A 316 6.00 -12.61 -29.41
C SER A 316 7.22 -12.12 -30.19
N ASN A 317 7.01 -11.72 -31.44
CA ASN A 317 8.07 -11.18 -32.29
C ASN A 317 7.70 -9.80 -32.80
N ALA A 318 8.66 -8.87 -32.79
CA ALA A 318 8.45 -7.50 -33.24
C ALA A 318 9.65 -6.97 -34.02
N LYS A 319 9.41 -5.93 -34.81
CA LYS A 319 10.46 -5.10 -35.41
C LYS A 319 10.86 -4.02 -34.41
N TRP A 320 12.04 -4.17 -33.82
CA TRP A 320 12.62 -3.22 -32.88
C TRP A 320 13.42 -2.17 -33.62
N SER A 321 13.35 -0.92 -33.17
CA SER A 321 14.19 0.19 -33.62
C SER A 321 14.88 0.80 -32.41
N GLY A 322 16.20 0.99 -32.51
CA GLY A 322 16.99 1.47 -31.38
C GLY A 322 18.46 1.72 -31.73
N ILE A 323 19.24 2.09 -30.72
CA ILE A 323 20.69 2.25 -30.84
C ILE A 323 21.37 0.94 -30.40
N PRO A 324 22.30 0.38 -31.18
CA PRO A 324 23.08 -0.77 -30.73
C PRO A 324 23.82 -0.45 -29.42
N LEU A 325 23.66 -1.30 -28.40
CA LEU A 325 24.24 -1.07 -27.07
C LEU A 325 25.76 -0.86 -27.13
N ASN A 326 26.46 -1.63 -27.96
CA ASN A 326 27.90 -1.52 -28.14
C ASN A 326 28.36 -0.14 -28.61
N THR A 327 27.51 0.61 -29.32
CA THR A 327 27.82 1.96 -29.79
C THR A 327 27.95 2.91 -28.59
N LEU A 328 27.01 2.82 -27.65
CA LEU A 328 27.03 3.64 -26.44
C LEU A 328 28.13 3.21 -25.47
N LEU A 329 28.35 1.89 -25.33
CA LEU A 329 29.42 1.36 -24.48
C LEU A 329 30.82 1.74 -25.02
N SER A 330 31.02 1.70 -26.34
CA SER A 330 32.29 2.11 -26.96
C SER A 330 32.54 3.61 -26.77
N GLU A 331 31.50 4.44 -26.85
CA GLU A 331 31.58 5.88 -26.59
C GLU A 331 31.94 6.18 -25.12
N ALA A 332 31.38 5.43 -24.18
CA ALA A 332 31.72 5.56 -22.76
C ALA A 332 33.15 5.06 -22.44
N GLY A 333 33.69 4.18 -23.29
CA GLY A 333 35.02 3.59 -23.14
C GLY A 333 35.10 2.65 -21.95
N VAL A 334 34.47 1.48 -22.07
CA VAL A 334 34.48 0.41 -21.06
C VAL A 334 35.90 -0.07 -20.75
N ALA A 335 36.20 -0.27 -19.46
CA ALA A 335 37.48 -0.81 -18.99
C ALA A 335 37.72 -2.25 -19.49
N GLN A 336 38.98 -2.64 -19.66
CA GLN A 336 39.33 -3.96 -20.22
C GLN A 336 38.96 -5.12 -19.30
N ASP A 337 38.92 -4.88 -17.99
CA ASP A 337 38.63 -5.86 -16.94
C ASP A 337 37.15 -5.88 -16.51
N ALA A 338 36.30 -5.04 -17.13
CA ALA A 338 34.87 -5.04 -16.86
C ALA A 338 34.25 -6.42 -17.12
N GLY A 339 33.50 -6.95 -16.15
CA GLY A 339 32.91 -8.29 -16.27
C GLY A 339 31.53 -8.29 -16.94
N TYR A 340 30.66 -7.36 -16.54
CA TYR A 340 29.25 -7.32 -16.90
C TYR A 340 28.77 -5.89 -17.16
N CYS A 341 27.86 -5.73 -18.12
CA CYS A 341 27.00 -4.57 -18.25
C CYS A 341 25.75 -4.83 -17.40
N ALA A 342 25.62 -4.13 -16.27
CA ALA A 342 24.41 -4.18 -15.45
C ALA A 342 23.42 -3.11 -15.92
N CYS A 343 22.22 -3.54 -16.30
CA CYS A 343 21.10 -2.65 -16.62
C CYS A 343 20.23 -2.49 -15.39
N ALA A 344 19.89 -1.25 -15.03
CA ALA A 344 18.95 -0.95 -13.94
C ALA A 344 17.77 -0.12 -14.47
N CYS A 345 16.56 -0.51 -14.09
CA CYS A 345 15.31 0.14 -14.50
C CYS A 345 14.79 1.08 -13.39
N GLU A 346 13.91 2.02 -13.77
CA GLU A 346 13.26 2.95 -12.83
C GLU A 346 12.50 2.23 -11.71
N ASP A 347 11.92 1.06 -12.02
CA ASP A 347 11.19 0.25 -11.06
C ASP A 347 12.08 -0.63 -10.18
N GLY A 348 13.41 -0.47 -10.27
CA GLY A 348 14.41 -1.23 -9.53
C GLY A 348 14.71 -2.62 -10.09
N TYR A 349 14.16 -3.02 -11.24
CA TYR A 349 14.60 -4.25 -11.91
C TYR A 349 16.07 -4.10 -12.34
N THR A 350 16.85 -5.17 -12.19
CA THR A 350 18.24 -5.20 -12.64
C THR A 350 18.55 -6.50 -13.36
N GLU A 351 19.35 -6.43 -14.42
CA GLU A 351 19.80 -7.59 -15.20
C GLU A 351 21.27 -7.41 -15.61
N GLY A 352 22.01 -8.51 -15.72
CA GLY A 352 23.42 -8.50 -16.10
C GLY A 352 23.68 -9.16 -17.45
N ILE A 353 24.33 -8.44 -18.36
CA ILE A 353 24.80 -8.99 -19.63
C ILE A 353 26.34 -9.13 -19.56
N PRO A 354 26.92 -10.32 -19.79
CA PRO A 354 28.38 -10.45 -19.87
C PRO A 354 28.97 -9.45 -20.86
N ILE A 355 30.04 -8.74 -20.51
CA ILE A 355 30.50 -7.60 -21.31
C ILE A 355 30.84 -7.98 -22.76
N ALA A 356 31.38 -9.20 -22.94
CA ALA A 356 31.74 -9.74 -24.25
C ALA A 356 30.54 -9.95 -25.18
N LYS A 357 29.32 -10.05 -24.63
CA LYS A 357 28.07 -10.11 -25.40
C LYS A 357 27.48 -8.72 -25.64
N ALA A 358 27.79 -7.76 -24.78
CA ALA A 358 27.26 -6.39 -24.87
C ALA A 358 28.01 -5.52 -25.88
N LEU A 359 29.29 -5.81 -26.15
CA LEU A 359 30.17 -5.17 -27.15
C LEU A 359 30.04 -5.83 -28.55
#